data_AF-A0A925JYK3-F1
#
_entry.id   AF-A0A925JYK3-F1
#
_cell.length_a   1.000
_cell.length_b   1.000
_cell.length_c   1.000
_cell.angle_alpha   90.00
_cell.angle_beta   90.00
_cell.angle_gamma   90.00
#
_symmetry.space_group_name_H-M   'P 1'
#
loop_
_entity.id
_entity.type
_entity.pdbx_description
1 polymer ?
#
loop_
_entity_poly.entity_id
_entity_poly.type
_entity_poly.pdbx_seq_one_letter_code
_entity_poly.pdbx_strand_id
1 'polypeptide(L)'
;HGTAVVVLAALINAVKLVGKRMEDLKVVVNGVGAAGVACSKIILSAGVRNVVGCDQTGAIHQGRTTNMNWVKYHYARMTNPDGERGTVHDVMRGADVFFGLSAPGVINVDDVKAMAKDPIIFAMANPTPEIMPEEVAGLVAVMATGRSDYPNQINNVLCFPGIFRGALQCRASRINEEMKLAAAQAIAEIITPEELHPEYIVPSVFDKRVAEAVSREVEEAAYQTGVARRERAHTDALM
;
A
#
# COMPACT_ATOMS: atom_id res chain seq x y z
N HIS A 1 3.65 -7.31 -6.37
CA HIS A 1 2.75 -7.82 -5.30
C HIS A 1 3.33 -7.61 -3.92
N GLY A 2 4.60 -7.94 -3.64
CA GLY A 2 5.22 -7.67 -2.33
C GLY A 2 5.16 -6.21 -1.88
N THR A 3 5.45 -5.26 -2.78
CA THR A 3 5.30 -3.81 -2.47
C THR A 3 3.89 -3.45 -2.04
N ALA A 4 2.86 -4.00 -2.71
CA ALA A 4 1.47 -3.69 -2.42
C ALA A 4 1.06 -4.13 -1.00
N VAL A 5 1.54 -5.30 -0.57
CA VAL A 5 1.29 -5.82 0.79
C VAL A 5 1.88 -4.90 1.85
N VAL A 6 3.13 -4.48 1.69
CA VAL A 6 3.80 -3.61 2.66
C VAL A 6 3.22 -2.20 2.66
N VAL A 7 2.87 -1.68 1.47
CA VAL A 7 2.14 -0.41 1.34
C VAL A 7 0.81 -0.47 2.08
N LEU A 8 0.03 -1.55 1.92
CA LEU A 8 -1.23 -1.69 2.64
C LEU A 8 -1.00 -1.79 4.15
N ALA A 9 -0.01 -2.55 4.61
CA ALA A 9 0.32 -2.65 6.04
C ALA A 9 0.64 -1.28 6.65
N ALA A 10 1.51 -0.52 5.99
CA ALA A 10 1.85 0.85 6.37
C ALA A 10 0.62 1.78 6.33
N LEU A 11 -0.22 1.67 5.29
CA LEU A 11 -1.44 2.49 5.16
C LEU A 11 -2.43 2.21 6.30
N ILE A 12 -2.63 0.94 6.68
CA ILE A 12 -3.52 0.56 7.79
C ILE A 12 -3.11 1.30 9.07
N ASN A 13 -1.82 1.30 9.39
CA ASN A 13 -1.30 1.97 10.59
C ASN A 13 -1.30 3.49 10.47
N ALA A 14 -0.97 4.03 9.30
CA ALA A 14 -1.05 5.48 9.04
C ALA A 14 -2.48 6.01 9.22
N VAL A 15 -3.47 5.32 8.65
CA VAL A 15 -4.89 5.68 8.73
C VAL A 15 -5.41 5.62 10.16
N LYS A 16 -5.03 4.58 10.92
CA LYS A 16 -5.32 4.47 12.36
C LYS A 16 -4.73 5.65 13.14
N LEU A 17 -3.46 6.00 12.88
CA LEU A 17 -2.76 7.08 13.56
C LEU A 17 -3.45 8.44 13.36
N VAL A 18 -3.89 8.73 12.14
CA VAL A 18 -4.57 10.01 11.82
C VAL A 18 -6.09 9.99 12.08
N GLY A 19 -6.64 8.87 12.56
CA GLY A 19 -8.07 8.74 12.86
C GLY A 19 -8.98 8.81 11.64
N LYS A 20 -8.50 8.41 10.46
CA LYS A 20 -9.30 8.36 9.22
C LYS A 20 -9.91 6.97 9.02
N ARG A 21 -10.87 6.85 8.10
CA ARG A 21 -11.46 5.57 7.68
C ARG A 21 -11.06 5.26 6.25
N MET A 22 -10.76 3.99 5.96
CA MET A 22 -10.26 3.54 4.66
C MET A 22 -11.22 3.90 3.52
N GLU A 23 -12.54 3.77 3.76
CA GLU A 23 -13.58 4.01 2.76
C GLU A 23 -13.78 5.49 2.39
N ASP A 24 -13.30 6.42 3.22
CA ASP A 24 -13.44 7.87 3.00
C ASP A 24 -12.21 8.49 2.31
N LEU A 25 -11.13 7.71 2.15
CA LEU A 25 -9.86 8.24 1.62
C LEU A 25 -9.98 8.57 0.13
N LYS A 26 -9.45 9.74 -0.24
CA LYS A 26 -8.96 10.01 -1.60
C LYS A 26 -7.47 9.70 -1.69
N VAL A 27 -7.11 8.68 -2.47
CA VAL A 27 -5.72 8.24 -2.67
C VAL A 27 -5.23 8.60 -4.07
N VAL A 28 -4.21 9.43 -4.18
CA VAL A 28 -3.55 9.74 -5.46
C VAL A 28 -2.34 8.81 -5.64
N VAL A 29 -2.28 8.10 -6.77
CA VAL A 29 -1.18 7.18 -7.10
C VAL A 29 -0.45 7.69 -8.32
N ASN A 30 0.78 8.16 -8.17
CA ASN A 30 1.59 8.60 -9.29
C ASN A 30 2.54 7.49 -9.74
N GLY A 31 2.30 6.97 -10.94
CA GLY A 31 3.01 5.82 -11.50
C GLY A 31 2.12 4.59 -11.67
N VAL A 32 1.34 4.54 -12.75
CA VAL A 32 0.45 3.39 -13.07
C VAL A 32 1.18 2.28 -13.85
N GLY A 33 2.34 1.90 -13.34
CA GLY A 33 3.07 0.69 -13.75
C GLY A 33 2.63 -0.53 -12.93
N ALA A 34 3.39 -1.62 -12.99
CA ALA A 34 3.05 -2.86 -12.28
C ALA A 34 2.90 -2.65 -10.75
N ALA A 35 3.76 -1.83 -10.14
CA ALA A 35 3.70 -1.52 -8.70
C ALA A 35 2.47 -0.68 -8.35
N GLY A 36 2.23 0.44 -9.05
CA GLY A 36 1.08 1.30 -8.79
C GLY A 36 -0.26 0.61 -9.03
N VAL A 37 -0.38 -0.19 -10.09
CA VAL A 37 -1.57 -1.00 -10.34
C VAL A 37 -1.79 -2.02 -9.21
N ALA A 38 -0.73 -2.69 -8.74
CA ALA A 38 -0.84 -3.65 -7.65
C ALA A 38 -1.21 -2.97 -6.32
N CYS A 39 -0.61 -1.82 -6.00
CA CYS A 39 -0.93 -1.07 -4.78
C CYS A 39 -2.37 -0.53 -4.83
N SER A 40 -2.82 -0.03 -5.98
CA SER A 40 -4.21 0.43 -6.14
C SER A 40 -5.20 -0.73 -5.96
N LYS A 41 -4.91 -1.90 -6.54
CA LYS A 41 -5.79 -3.08 -6.42
C LYS A 41 -5.96 -3.54 -4.98
N ILE A 42 -4.86 -3.60 -4.22
CA ILE A 42 -4.93 -4.12 -2.85
C ILE A 42 -5.63 -3.14 -1.92
N ILE A 43 -5.44 -1.81 -2.07
CA ILE A 43 -6.13 -0.82 -1.23
C ILE A 43 -7.62 -0.74 -1.57
N LEU A 44 -8.00 -0.90 -2.85
CA LEU A 44 -9.41 -1.05 -3.25
C LEU A 44 -10.03 -2.29 -2.59
N SER A 45 -9.29 -3.40 -2.58
CA SER A 45 -9.73 -4.65 -1.92
C SER A 45 -9.81 -4.50 -0.39
N ALA A 46 -9.01 -3.60 0.19
CA ALA A 46 -9.05 -3.24 1.61
C ALA A 46 -10.12 -2.19 1.97
N GLY A 47 -10.89 -1.70 0.99
CA GLY A 47 -12.04 -0.83 1.21
C GLY A 47 -11.88 0.63 0.77
N VAL A 48 -10.72 1.05 0.26
CA VAL A 48 -10.59 2.39 -0.36
C VAL A 48 -11.54 2.49 -1.54
N ARG A 49 -12.28 3.59 -1.63
CA ARG A 49 -13.28 3.81 -2.71
C ARG A 49 -12.80 4.77 -3.78
N ASN A 50 -11.98 5.76 -3.42
CA ASN A 50 -11.49 6.76 -4.35
C ASN A 50 -9.97 6.66 -4.51
N VAL A 51 -9.55 6.07 -5.64
CA VAL A 51 -8.15 6.03 -6.05
C VAL A 51 -8.01 6.77 -7.38
N VAL A 52 -7.11 7.74 -7.49
CA VAL A 52 -6.84 8.46 -8.74
C VAL A 52 -5.39 8.19 -9.16
N GLY A 53 -5.22 7.42 -10.23
CA GLY A 53 -3.88 7.13 -10.76
C GLY A 53 -3.44 8.17 -11.79
N CYS A 54 -2.19 8.59 -11.73
CA CYS A 54 -1.55 9.52 -12.66
C CYS A 54 -0.36 8.87 -13.38
N ASP A 55 -0.15 9.27 -14.63
CA ASP A 55 1.07 9.02 -15.36
C ASP A 55 1.64 10.33 -15.94
N GLN A 56 2.65 10.23 -16.80
CA GLN A 56 3.31 11.38 -17.44
C GLN A 56 2.38 12.31 -18.23
N THR A 57 1.16 11.87 -18.55
CA THR A 57 0.16 12.66 -19.28
C THR A 57 -1.04 13.06 -18.42
N GLY A 58 -0.96 12.82 -17.10
CA GLY A 58 -1.97 13.21 -16.13
C GLY A 58 -2.82 12.04 -15.61
N ALA A 59 -3.96 12.39 -15.01
CA ALA A 59 -4.90 11.44 -14.42
C ALA A 59 -5.43 10.43 -15.45
N ILE A 60 -5.54 9.18 -15.03
CA ILE A 60 -6.16 8.11 -15.78
C ILE A 60 -7.65 8.12 -15.48
N HIS A 61 -8.46 8.27 -16.52
CA HIS A 61 -9.91 8.35 -16.42
C HIS A 61 -10.56 7.61 -17.59
N GLN A 62 -11.83 7.23 -17.43
CA GLN A 62 -12.58 6.61 -18.52
C GLN A 62 -12.71 7.57 -19.71
N GLY A 63 -12.54 7.04 -20.92
CA GLY A 63 -12.57 7.82 -22.16
C GLY A 63 -11.27 8.57 -22.49
N ARG A 64 -10.22 8.48 -21.66
CA ARG A 64 -8.89 8.96 -22.04
C ARG A 64 -8.33 8.14 -23.21
N THR A 65 -7.72 8.79 -24.19
CA THR A 65 -7.14 8.14 -25.39
C THR A 65 -5.60 8.25 -25.44
N THR A 66 -5.03 9.28 -24.82
CA THR A 66 -3.58 9.54 -24.84
C THR A 66 -2.80 8.60 -23.92
N ASN A 67 -1.71 8.03 -24.42
CA ASN A 67 -0.78 7.16 -23.65
C ASN A 67 -1.50 6.00 -22.92
N MET A 68 -2.52 5.41 -23.55
CA MET A 68 -3.32 4.33 -22.99
C MET A 68 -2.88 2.97 -23.54
N ASN A 69 -2.91 1.97 -22.67
CA ASN A 69 -2.76 0.55 -23.02
C ASN A 69 -3.87 -0.25 -22.32
N TRP A 70 -3.99 -1.54 -22.63
CA TRP A 70 -5.04 -2.39 -22.07
C TRP A 70 -5.09 -2.35 -20.54
N VAL A 71 -3.94 -2.35 -19.85
CA VAL A 71 -3.86 -2.24 -18.39
C VAL A 71 -4.47 -0.93 -17.89
N LYS A 72 -4.11 0.21 -18.51
CA LYS A 72 -4.63 1.53 -18.14
C LYS A 72 -6.12 1.66 -18.44
N TYR A 73 -6.63 1.02 -19.49
CA TYR A 73 -8.07 0.97 -19.75
C TYR A 73 -8.82 0.22 -18.66
N HIS A 74 -8.32 -0.93 -18.20
CA HIS A 74 -8.90 -1.63 -17.06
C HIS A 74 -8.78 -0.83 -15.77
N TYR A 75 -7.63 -0.20 -15.55
CA TYR A 75 -7.38 0.66 -14.39
C TYR A 75 -8.40 1.80 -14.33
N ALA A 76 -8.59 2.54 -15.44
CA ALA A 76 -9.58 3.60 -15.55
C ALA A 76 -11.02 3.17 -15.22
N ARG A 77 -11.36 1.89 -15.40
CA ARG A 77 -12.70 1.35 -15.09
C ARG A 77 -12.90 1.03 -13.62
N MET A 78 -11.81 0.80 -12.87
CA MET A 78 -11.85 0.39 -11.47
C MET A 78 -11.41 1.50 -10.51
N THR A 79 -10.87 2.60 -11.02
CA THR A 79 -10.39 3.75 -10.25
C THR A 79 -11.05 5.04 -10.73
N ASN A 80 -10.78 6.14 -10.03
CA ASN A 80 -11.18 7.51 -10.38
C ASN A 80 -12.70 7.61 -10.61
N PRO A 81 -13.50 7.31 -9.57
CA PRO A 81 -14.97 7.25 -9.68
C PRO A 81 -15.59 8.58 -10.14
N ASP A 82 -14.95 9.70 -9.78
CA ASP A 82 -15.42 11.05 -10.11
C ASP A 82 -14.90 11.56 -11.46
N GLY A 83 -14.10 10.75 -12.17
CA GLY A 83 -13.59 11.08 -13.50
C GLY A 83 -12.67 12.30 -13.52
N GLU A 84 -11.92 12.52 -12.45
CA GLU A 84 -10.96 13.62 -12.31
C GLU A 84 -9.93 13.61 -13.44
N ARG A 85 -9.52 14.83 -13.86
CA ARG A 85 -8.63 15.07 -15.00
C ARG A 85 -7.56 16.08 -14.61
N GLY A 86 -6.56 16.21 -15.47
CA GLY A 86 -5.45 17.13 -15.27
C GLY A 86 -4.18 16.42 -14.81
N THR A 87 -3.24 17.20 -14.31
CA THR A 87 -1.93 16.74 -13.82
C THR A 87 -2.04 16.11 -12.43
N VAL A 88 -0.94 15.54 -11.94
CA VAL A 88 -0.86 15.07 -10.54
C VAL A 88 -1.13 16.23 -9.56
N HIS A 89 -0.62 17.43 -9.84
CA HIS A 89 -0.84 18.64 -9.03
C HIS A 89 -2.32 19.00 -8.91
N ASP A 90 -3.09 18.79 -9.99
CA ASP A 90 -4.52 19.11 -10.01
C ASP A 90 -5.32 18.19 -9.08
N VAL A 91 -5.03 16.89 -9.13
CA VAL A 91 -5.79 15.85 -8.39
C VAL A 91 -5.30 15.67 -6.95
N MET A 92 -4.11 16.18 -6.61
CA MET A 92 -3.58 16.22 -5.24
C MET A 92 -4.43 17.08 -4.29
N ARG A 93 -5.17 18.05 -4.84
CA ARG A 93 -6.08 18.89 -4.05
C ARG A 93 -7.11 18.04 -3.30
N GLY A 94 -7.12 18.19 -1.97
CA GLY A 94 -7.99 17.45 -1.07
C GLY A 94 -7.70 15.95 -0.98
N ALA A 95 -6.58 15.47 -1.51
CA ALA A 95 -6.18 14.07 -1.34
C ALA A 95 -5.76 13.79 0.10
N ASP A 96 -6.12 12.63 0.64
CA ASP A 96 -5.69 12.19 1.98
C ASP A 96 -4.32 11.52 1.94
N VAL A 97 -4.06 10.80 0.86
CA VAL A 97 -2.91 9.91 0.70
C VAL A 97 -2.29 10.10 -0.66
N PHE A 98 -0.96 10.19 -0.71
CA PHE A 98 -0.19 10.14 -1.94
C PHE A 98 0.73 8.92 -1.97
N PHE A 99 0.66 8.14 -3.04
CA PHE A 99 1.61 7.07 -3.36
C PHE A 99 2.45 7.45 -4.58
N GLY A 100 3.73 7.71 -4.34
CA GLY A 100 4.75 7.90 -5.35
C GLY A 100 5.41 6.58 -5.74
N LEU A 101 5.26 6.15 -6.99
CA LEU A 101 5.81 4.91 -7.54
C LEU A 101 6.39 5.14 -8.95
N SER A 102 7.00 6.31 -9.19
CA SER A 102 7.47 6.68 -10.53
C SER A 102 8.90 7.21 -10.59
N ALA A 103 9.13 8.44 -10.16
CA ALA A 103 10.25 9.27 -10.60
C ALA A 103 10.52 10.36 -9.57
N PRO A 104 11.74 10.91 -9.51
CA PRO A 104 12.09 11.93 -8.53
C PRO A 104 11.41 13.28 -8.79
N GLY A 105 11.09 14.02 -7.72
CA GLY A 105 10.65 15.42 -7.79
C GLY A 105 9.34 15.64 -8.56
N VAL A 106 8.39 14.73 -8.45
CA VAL A 106 7.12 14.79 -9.20
C VAL A 106 6.07 15.67 -8.51
N ILE A 107 6.12 15.78 -7.18
CA ILE A 107 5.27 16.69 -6.42
C ILE A 107 6.16 17.67 -5.65
N ASN A 108 5.59 18.80 -5.26
CA ASN A 108 6.26 19.86 -4.52
C ASN A 108 5.51 20.21 -3.22
N VAL A 109 6.07 21.15 -2.45
CA VAL A 109 5.52 21.59 -1.18
C VAL A 109 4.10 22.15 -1.29
N ASP A 110 3.77 22.83 -2.38
CA ASP A 110 2.44 23.41 -2.58
C ASP A 110 1.39 22.33 -2.87
N ASP A 111 1.76 21.24 -3.54
CA ASP A 111 0.89 20.07 -3.70
C ASP A 111 0.52 19.47 -2.35
N VAL A 112 1.51 19.34 -1.45
CA VAL A 112 1.31 18.78 -0.10
C VAL A 112 0.45 19.70 0.77
N LYS A 113 0.65 21.02 0.69
CA LYS A 113 -0.21 22.00 1.38
C LYS A 113 -1.66 21.98 0.88
N ALA A 114 -1.87 21.56 -0.37
CA ALA A 114 -3.19 21.49 -0.97
C ALA A 114 -3.96 20.18 -0.66
N MET A 115 -3.29 19.20 -0.02
CA MET A 115 -3.90 17.96 0.44
C MET A 115 -4.92 18.19 1.57
N ALA A 116 -5.69 17.16 1.89
CA ALA A 116 -6.57 17.16 3.05
C ALA A 116 -5.77 17.27 4.37
N LYS A 117 -6.46 17.60 5.46
CA LYS A 117 -5.86 17.65 6.81
C LYS A 117 -5.19 16.31 7.15
N ASP A 118 -4.07 16.37 7.86
CA ASP A 118 -3.25 15.23 8.27
C ASP A 118 -2.83 14.35 7.06
N PRO A 119 -2.04 14.91 6.12
CA PRO A 119 -1.65 14.20 4.90
C PRO A 119 -0.77 12.98 5.19
N ILE A 120 -0.97 11.90 4.42
CA ILE A 120 -0.12 10.71 4.41
C ILE A 120 0.62 10.65 3.08
N ILE A 121 1.95 10.63 3.10
CA ILE A 121 2.78 10.60 1.89
C ILE A 121 3.71 9.38 1.90
N PHE A 122 3.56 8.50 0.91
CA PHE A 122 4.49 7.41 0.65
C PHE A 122 5.24 7.70 -0.66
N ALA A 123 6.43 8.30 -0.57
CA ALA A 123 7.30 8.63 -1.71
C ALA A 123 8.34 7.53 -1.93
N MET A 124 8.02 6.55 -2.78
CA MET A 124 8.75 5.27 -2.86
C MET A 124 9.68 5.15 -4.07
N ALA A 125 9.82 6.19 -4.90
CA ALA A 125 10.87 6.22 -5.92
C ALA A 125 12.27 6.10 -5.28
N ASN A 126 13.17 5.39 -5.96
CA ASN A 126 14.55 5.21 -5.56
C ASN A 126 15.50 5.57 -6.72
N PRO A 127 16.70 6.10 -6.44
CA PRO A 127 17.21 6.46 -5.10
C PRO A 127 16.66 7.78 -4.56
N THR A 128 16.11 8.62 -5.44
CA THR A 128 15.54 9.92 -5.07
C THR A 128 14.00 9.83 -5.10
N PRO A 129 13.31 10.10 -3.98
CA PRO A 129 11.84 10.04 -3.88
C PRO A 129 11.13 11.11 -4.74
N GLU A 130 9.82 10.95 -4.88
CA GLU A 130 8.93 11.93 -5.53
C GLU A 130 8.96 13.30 -4.86
N ILE A 131 9.24 13.35 -3.55
CA ILE A 131 9.47 14.55 -2.74
C ILE A 131 10.36 14.17 -1.56
N MET A 132 11.34 15.00 -1.21
CA MET A 132 12.23 14.69 -0.10
C MET A 132 11.51 14.90 1.25
N PRO A 133 11.68 14.01 2.25
CA PRO A 133 11.06 14.18 3.57
C PRO A 133 11.34 15.55 4.21
N GLU A 134 12.53 16.10 4.00
CA GLU A 134 12.96 17.39 4.55
C GLU A 134 12.18 18.58 3.97
N GLU A 135 11.68 18.47 2.73
CA GLU A 135 10.92 19.54 2.08
C GLU A 135 9.53 19.72 2.70
N VAL A 136 9.00 18.68 3.33
CA VAL A 136 7.63 18.62 3.86
C VAL A 136 7.58 18.31 5.35
N ALA A 137 8.71 18.45 6.04
CA ALA A 137 8.79 18.31 7.48
C ALA A 137 7.79 19.25 8.17
N GLY A 138 6.91 18.68 8.99
CA GLY A 138 5.85 19.41 9.69
C GLY A 138 4.61 19.74 8.85
N LEU A 139 4.56 19.37 7.57
CA LEU A 139 3.38 19.52 6.70
C LEU A 139 2.58 18.22 6.55
N VAL A 140 3.21 17.09 6.85
CA VAL A 140 2.62 15.75 6.73
C VAL A 140 2.43 15.12 8.10
N ALA A 141 1.34 14.37 8.28
CA ALA A 141 1.15 13.58 9.49
C ALA A 141 1.97 12.29 9.46
N VAL A 142 2.19 11.73 8.27
CA VAL A 142 2.99 10.52 8.05
C VAL A 142 3.79 10.65 6.76
N MET A 143 5.09 10.35 6.86
CA MET A 143 5.99 10.21 5.71
C MET A 143 6.57 8.81 5.69
N ALA A 144 6.56 8.17 4.53
CA ALA A 144 7.23 6.89 4.28
C ALA A 144 7.99 6.94 2.96
N THR A 145 9.11 6.22 2.87
CA THR A 145 9.92 6.16 1.64
C THR A 145 10.36 4.74 1.33
N GLY A 146 10.96 4.54 0.16
CA GLY A 146 11.65 3.28 -0.17
C GLY A 146 13.05 3.15 0.44
N ARG A 147 13.61 4.24 0.99
CA ARG A 147 15.00 4.30 1.44
C ARG A 147 15.15 3.86 2.89
N SER A 148 16.27 3.23 3.20
CA SER A 148 16.55 2.69 4.54
C SER A 148 17.09 3.72 5.53
N ASP A 149 17.51 4.89 5.06
CA ASP A 149 18.03 5.97 5.89
C ASP A 149 16.93 6.91 6.44
N TYR A 150 15.67 6.67 6.07
CA TYR A 150 14.51 7.37 6.62
C TYR A 150 13.63 6.42 7.46
N PRO A 151 12.86 6.97 8.42
CA PRO A 151 11.79 6.23 9.08
C PRO A 151 10.78 5.67 8.08
N ASN A 152 9.99 4.68 8.52
CA ASN A 152 8.91 4.08 7.74
C ASN A 152 9.34 3.56 6.35
N GLN A 153 10.41 2.77 6.30
CA GLN A 153 10.86 2.19 5.03
C GLN A 153 9.85 1.18 4.48
N ILE A 154 9.30 1.47 3.29
CA ILE A 154 8.49 0.52 2.52
C ILE A 154 9.39 -0.46 1.79
N ASN A 155 9.65 -1.61 2.41
CA ASN A 155 10.52 -2.64 1.86
C ASN A 155 9.80 -4.00 1.73
N ASN A 156 9.79 -4.55 0.52
CA ASN A 156 9.12 -5.82 0.21
C ASN A 156 9.74 -7.05 0.93
N VAL A 157 10.94 -6.93 1.50
CA VAL A 157 11.58 -7.94 2.36
C VAL A 157 10.71 -8.28 3.57
N LEU A 158 9.90 -7.34 4.08
CA LEU A 158 8.95 -7.59 5.17
C LEU A 158 7.88 -8.64 4.83
N CYS A 159 7.60 -8.83 3.54
CA CYS A 159 6.46 -9.60 3.07
C CYS A 159 6.86 -10.98 2.52
N PHE A 160 7.87 -11.03 1.65
CA PHE A 160 8.14 -12.25 0.88
C PHE A 160 8.50 -13.49 1.72
N PRO A 161 9.40 -13.42 2.72
CA PRO A 161 9.77 -14.61 3.49
C PRO A 161 8.57 -15.28 4.16
N GLY A 162 7.68 -14.48 4.77
CA GLY A 162 6.48 -14.98 5.43
C GLY A 162 5.46 -15.53 4.44
N ILE A 163 5.14 -14.79 3.36
CA ILE A 163 4.16 -15.25 2.36
C ILE A 163 4.57 -16.59 1.77
N PHE A 164 5.84 -16.73 1.34
CA PHE A 164 6.29 -17.97 0.74
C PHE A 164 6.33 -19.10 1.76
N ARG A 165 6.76 -18.85 3.00
CA ARG A 165 6.75 -19.87 4.06
C ARG A 165 5.33 -20.42 4.30
N GLY A 166 4.35 -19.55 4.50
CA GLY A 166 2.96 -19.96 4.76
C GLY A 166 2.34 -20.70 3.58
N ALA A 167 2.53 -20.17 2.36
CA ALA A 167 2.04 -20.82 1.15
C ALA A 167 2.68 -22.21 0.91
N LEU A 168 3.96 -22.38 1.21
CA LEU A 168 4.67 -23.66 1.07
C LEU A 168 4.26 -24.66 2.17
N GLN A 169 4.04 -24.22 3.41
CA GLN A 169 3.65 -25.08 4.54
C GLN A 169 2.34 -25.83 4.29
N CYS A 170 1.35 -25.16 3.70
CA CYS A 170 0.05 -25.73 3.33
C CYS A 170 -0.05 -26.18 1.85
N ARG A 171 1.06 -26.08 1.09
CA ARG A 171 1.13 -26.40 -0.35
C ARG A 171 0.07 -25.67 -1.16
N ALA A 172 -0.16 -24.39 -0.89
CA ALA A 172 -1.13 -23.57 -1.61
C ALA A 172 -0.94 -23.69 -3.13
N SER A 173 -2.04 -23.77 -3.87
CA SER A 173 -2.03 -23.85 -5.34
C SER A 173 -1.73 -22.49 -6.01
N ARG A 174 -2.00 -21.39 -5.30
CA ARG A 174 -1.75 -20.01 -5.72
C ARG A 174 -1.67 -19.10 -4.49
N ILE A 175 -1.12 -17.89 -4.68
CA ILE A 175 -1.25 -16.79 -3.72
C ILE A 175 -2.38 -15.88 -4.23
N ASN A 176 -3.56 -15.96 -3.61
CA ASN A 176 -4.72 -15.13 -3.96
C ASN A 176 -4.71 -13.78 -3.23
N GLU A 177 -5.78 -13.00 -3.39
CA GLU A 177 -5.85 -11.64 -2.83
C GLU A 177 -6.06 -11.67 -1.32
N GLU A 178 -6.87 -12.60 -0.81
CA GLU A 178 -7.12 -12.77 0.62
C GLU A 178 -5.83 -13.09 1.39
N MET A 179 -4.95 -13.94 0.84
CA MET A 179 -3.62 -14.19 1.41
C MET A 179 -2.74 -12.93 1.46
N LYS A 180 -2.86 -12.01 0.49
CA LYS A 180 -2.11 -10.75 0.48
C LYS A 180 -2.66 -9.76 1.52
N LEU A 181 -3.99 -9.68 1.66
CA LEU A 181 -4.65 -8.88 2.68
C LEU A 181 -4.28 -9.36 4.09
N ALA A 182 -4.32 -10.68 4.31
CA ALA A 182 -3.90 -11.31 5.57
C ALA A 182 -2.42 -11.01 5.89
N ALA A 183 -1.53 -11.09 4.89
CA ALA A 183 -0.13 -10.71 5.07
C ALA A 183 0.05 -9.23 5.44
N ALA A 184 -0.72 -8.33 4.82
CA ALA A 184 -0.63 -6.90 5.12
C ALA A 184 -1.11 -6.60 6.54
N GLN A 185 -2.23 -7.21 6.95
CA GLN A 185 -2.75 -7.10 8.31
C GLN A 185 -1.75 -7.64 9.33
N ALA A 186 -1.15 -8.81 9.08
CA ALA A 186 -0.15 -9.41 9.97
C ALA A 186 1.07 -8.51 10.18
N ILE A 187 1.54 -7.82 9.12
CA ILE A 187 2.65 -6.86 9.24
C ILE A 187 2.22 -5.63 10.06
N ALA A 188 1.01 -5.11 9.80
CA ALA A 188 0.50 -3.94 10.51
C ALA A 188 0.35 -4.19 12.01
N GLU A 189 -0.11 -5.38 12.40
CA GLU A 189 -0.34 -5.81 13.79
C GLU A 189 0.94 -6.09 14.59
N ILE A 190 2.12 -6.12 13.96
CA ILE A 190 3.39 -6.20 14.69
C ILE A 190 3.61 -4.96 15.56
N ILE A 191 3.09 -3.81 15.12
CA ILE A 191 3.19 -2.55 15.86
C ILE A 191 1.96 -2.42 16.76
N THR A 192 2.22 -2.35 18.06
CA THR A 192 1.17 -2.16 19.06
C THR A 192 0.61 -0.74 19.05
N PRO A 193 -0.61 -0.49 19.57
CA PRO A 193 -1.14 0.87 19.71
C PRO A 193 -0.21 1.83 20.48
N GLU A 194 0.55 1.32 21.43
CA GLU A 194 1.49 2.09 22.24
C GLU A 194 2.79 2.43 21.50
N GLU A 195 3.20 1.60 20.55
CA GLU A 195 4.36 1.82 19.69
C GLU A 195 4.02 2.68 18.46
N LEU A 196 2.74 2.77 18.08
CA LEU A 196 2.32 3.46 16.87
C LEU A 196 2.55 4.98 16.99
N HIS A 197 3.43 5.53 16.15
CA HIS A 197 3.68 6.96 16.07
C HIS A 197 4.07 7.38 14.63
N PRO A 198 4.14 8.69 14.30
CA PRO A 198 4.38 9.18 12.93
C PRO A 198 5.60 8.60 12.21
N GLU A 199 6.65 8.23 12.94
CA GLU A 199 7.90 7.68 12.42
C GLU A 199 8.00 6.14 12.56
N TYR A 200 6.95 5.49 13.06
CA TYR A 200 6.89 4.03 13.22
C TYR A 200 5.50 3.48 12.92
N ILE A 201 5.18 3.37 11.62
CA ILE A 201 3.94 2.79 11.09
C ILE A 201 4.15 1.43 10.39
N VAL A 202 5.40 1.06 10.12
CA VAL A 202 5.79 -0.22 9.50
C VAL A 202 7.02 -0.77 10.23
N PRO A 203 7.05 -2.06 10.59
CA PRO A 203 8.14 -2.62 11.38
C PRO A 203 9.46 -2.64 10.60
N SER A 204 10.56 -2.73 11.34
CA SER A 204 11.90 -2.89 10.74
C SER A 204 12.00 -4.19 9.94
N VAL A 205 12.77 -4.18 8.84
CA VAL A 205 13.09 -5.38 8.05
C VAL A 205 13.81 -6.48 8.85
N PHE A 206 14.36 -6.13 10.02
CA PHE A 206 15.05 -7.05 10.93
C PHE A 206 14.16 -7.56 12.07
N ASP A 207 12.90 -7.12 12.16
CA ASP A 207 11.97 -7.60 13.16
C ASP A 207 11.63 -9.08 12.90
N LYS A 208 12.14 -9.95 13.76
CA LYS A 208 12.02 -11.40 13.62
C LYS A 208 10.57 -11.89 13.76
N ARG A 209 9.68 -11.09 14.35
CA ARG A 209 8.26 -11.43 14.54
C ARG A 209 7.50 -11.44 13.21
N VAL A 210 7.92 -10.59 12.26
CA VAL A 210 7.19 -10.34 11.00
C VAL A 210 7.03 -11.61 10.17
N ALA A 211 8.13 -12.32 9.90
CA ALA A 211 8.08 -13.47 8.98
C ALA A 211 7.22 -14.62 9.52
N GLU A 212 7.22 -14.82 10.84
CA GLU A 212 6.40 -15.84 11.50
C GLU A 212 4.91 -15.48 11.51
N ALA A 213 4.58 -14.24 11.90
CA ALA A 213 3.21 -13.74 11.89
C ALA A 213 2.60 -13.81 10.48
N VAL A 214 3.31 -13.29 9.48
CA VAL A 214 2.85 -13.33 8.08
C VAL A 214 2.66 -14.77 7.60
N SER A 215 3.58 -15.68 7.92
CA SER A 215 3.48 -17.09 7.53
C SER A 215 2.21 -17.73 8.05
N ARG A 216 1.88 -17.50 9.33
CA ARG A 216 0.68 -18.04 9.98
C ARG A 216 -0.59 -17.52 9.32
N GLU A 217 -0.72 -16.20 9.17
CA GLU A 217 -1.94 -15.60 8.61
C GLU A 217 -2.14 -15.94 7.12
N VAL A 218 -1.04 -16.06 6.36
CA VAL A 218 -1.09 -16.49 4.95
C VAL A 218 -1.52 -17.95 4.83
N GLU A 219 -1.00 -18.82 5.69
CA GLU A 219 -1.41 -20.22 5.75
C GLU A 219 -2.91 -20.33 6.10
N GLU A 220 -3.37 -19.59 7.12
CA GLU A 220 -4.77 -19.54 7.52
C GLU A 220 -5.67 -19.11 6.35
N ALA A 221 -5.34 -18.00 5.68
CA ALA A 221 -6.09 -17.50 4.52
C ALA A 221 -6.10 -18.50 3.36
N ALA A 222 -5.02 -19.26 3.16
CA ALA A 222 -4.94 -20.29 2.13
C ALA A 222 -5.94 -21.44 2.38
N TYR A 223 -6.13 -21.84 3.64
CA TYR A 223 -7.14 -22.83 4.01
C TYR A 223 -8.55 -22.28 3.86
N GLN A 224 -8.82 -21.07 4.36
CA GLN A 224 -10.15 -20.45 4.31
C GLN A 224 -10.65 -20.26 2.87
N THR A 225 -9.74 -19.99 1.94
CA THR A 225 -10.06 -19.78 0.52
C THR A 225 -9.99 -21.06 -0.32
N GLY A 226 -9.71 -22.21 0.32
CA GLY A 226 -9.67 -23.52 -0.34
C GLY A 226 -8.52 -23.70 -1.33
N VAL A 227 -7.47 -22.88 -1.25
CA VAL A 227 -6.29 -23.02 -2.14
C VAL A 227 -5.19 -23.88 -1.52
N ALA A 228 -5.22 -24.11 -0.21
CA ALA A 228 -4.37 -25.07 0.49
C ALA A 228 -4.63 -26.51 0.03
N ARG A 229 -3.57 -27.30 -0.15
CA ARG A 229 -3.64 -28.70 -0.66
C ARG A 229 -3.09 -29.73 0.31
N ARG A 230 -2.48 -29.28 1.41
CA ARG A 230 -2.13 -30.15 2.53
C ARG A 230 -3.36 -30.25 3.43
N GLU A 231 -3.67 -31.44 3.93
CA GLU A 231 -4.68 -31.56 4.98
C GLU A 231 -4.18 -30.83 6.24
N ARG A 232 -5.07 -30.06 6.89
CA ARG A 232 -4.79 -29.56 8.23
C ARG A 232 -4.59 -30.79 9.10
N ALA A 233 -3.44 -30.89 9.75
CA ALA A 233 -3.38 -31.75 10.91
C ALA A 233 -4.50 -31.25 11.84
N HIS A 234 -5.47 -32.11 12.15
CA HIS A 234 -6.38 -31.83 13.24
C HIS A 234 -5.49 -31.69 14.48
N THR A 235 -5.20 -30.45 14.87
CA THR A 235 -4.87 -30.18 16.25
C THR A 235 -6.17 -30.44 16.99
N ASP A 236 -6.31 -31.67 17.48
CA ASP A 236 -7.21 -31.95 18.58
C ASP A 236 -6.85 -30.93 19.65
N ALA A 237 -7.73 -29.93 19.79
CA ALA A 237 -7.75 -29.08 20.95
C ALA A 237 -8.04 -30.00 22.13
N LEU A 238 -6.97 -30.48 22.77
CA LEU A 238 -7.03 -31.01 24.11
C LEU A 238 -7.67 -29.93 24.99
N MET A 239 -8.74 -30.38 25.65
CA MET A 239 -9.57 -29.72 26.66
C MET A 239 -8.82 -28.75 27.56
#